data_AF-A0A9P6E2T0-F1
#
_entry.id   AF-A0A9P6E2T0-F1
#
_cell.length_a   1.000
_cell.length_b   1.000
_cell.length_c   1.000
_cell.angle_alpha   90.00
_cell.angle_beta   90.00
_cell.angle_gamma   90.00
#
_symmetry.space_group_name_H-M   'P 1'
#
loop_
_entity.id
_entity.type
_entity.pdbx_description
1 polymer ?
#
loop_
_entity_poly.entity_id
_entity_poly.type
_entity_poly.pdbx_seq_one_letter_code
_entity_poly.pdbx_strand_id
1 'polypeptide(L)'
;LSSQVGGHAGVLSSDDGTLVIKPCLPLEKEFYTALAVDVAATTTAVDSSEGGDNLPRTSGPFTYLSPWVPKFYGVLRLEGHVVPNATAPTRPEDVIVDNLSHPFYRPNVLDIKLGTILYEPNAPPAKRERMLKTARETTSFETGVRLTGFQVYNGNSGSFTVTPKSFGKTIKASELPVGIARFFPVRTKERGEGVRAELLVRVLEEVLANLRELVQALERTEIRMIGASVLILWEGDEQVLEAALERTEGDLVGDESDGSSTGGELGGTSSPLRGGPSVVVRLIDFAHTRGAPGEGPDMGVLQGLQTAIRLVLGRIDQLK
;
A
#
# COMPACT_ATOMS: atom_id res chain seq x y z
N LEU A 1 16.30 -0.85 -6.01
CA LEU A 1 14.83 -1.02 -6.22
C LEU A 1 14.52 -2.31 -7.00
N SER A 2 15.08 -3.46 -6.61
CA SER A 2 14.84 -4.74 -7.31
C SER A 2 13.44 -5.34 -7.04
N SER A 3 12.70 -4.81 -6.06
CA SER A 3 11.40 -5.30 -5.60
C SER A 3 10.20 -4.38 -5.92
N GLN A 4 10.41 -3.18 -6.47
CA GLN A 4 9.29 -2.27 -6.74
C GLN A 4 8.58 -2.65 -8.04
N VAL A 5 7.56 -3.49 -7.92
CA VAL A 5 6.63 -3.77 -9.02
C VAL A 5 5.76 -2.53 -9.24
N GLY A 6 6.04 -1.75 -10.28
CA GLY A 6 5.19 -0.60 -10.62
C GLY A 6 5.90 0.69 -11.03
N GLY A 7 7.20 0.84 -10.73
CA GLY A 7 7.94 2.10 -10.70
C GLY A 7 7.64 3.13 -11.81
N HIS A 8 7.42 4.38 -11.39
CA HIS A 8 7.60 5.56 -12.22
C HIS A 8 9.10 5.73 -12.55
N ALA A 9 9.40 6.24 -13.74
CA ALA A 9 10.79 6.54 -14.11
C ALA A 9 11.37 7.60 -13.14
N GLY A 10 12.60 7.39 -12.67
CA GLY A 10 13.31 8.36 -11.83
C GLY A 10 13.10 8.23 -10.32
N VAL A 11 12.38 7.21 -9.84
CA VAL A 11 12.31 6.91 -8.39
C VAL A 11 13.69 6.47 -7.88
N LEU A 12 14.15 7.12 -6.81
CA LEU A 12 15.39 6.80 -6.12
C LEU A 12 15.11 6.22 -4.73
N SER A 13 16.13 5.66 -4.09
CA SER A 13 16.09 5.23 -2.69
C SER A 13 17.23 5.90 -1.93
N SER A 14 17.04 6.10 -0.62
CA SER A 14 18.15 6.47 0.28
C SER A 14 19.22 5.38 0.30
N ASP A 15 20.43 5.73 0.74
CA ASP A 15 21.58 4.81 0.78
C ASP A 15 21.32 3.58 1.67
N ASP A 16 20.61 3.77 2.77
CA ASP A 16 20.18 2.70 3.68
C ASP A 16 18.92 1.96 3.19
N GLY A 17 18.30 2.42 2.09
CA GLY A 17 17.11 1.84 1.48
C GLY A 17 15.80 2.06 2.23
N THR A 18 15.79 2.82 3.33
CA THR A 18 14.61 3.05 4.17
C THR A 18 13.59 3.99 3.54
N LEU A 19 14.04 4.90 2.68
CA LEU A 19 13.21 5.93 2.06
C LEU A 19 13.16 5.78 0.55
N VAL A 20 12.03 6.19 -0.02
CA VAL A 20 11.81 6.38 -1.46
C VAL A 20 11.75 7.87 -1.74
N ILE A 21 12.55 8.30 -2.73
CA ILE A 21 12.54 9.66 -3.26
C ILE A 21 11.84 9.59 -4.61
N LYS A 22 10.61 10.11 -4.66
CA LYS A 22 9.73 9.97 -5.82
C LYS A 22 9.57 11.33 -6.51
N PRO A 23 9.95 11.46 -7.79
CA PRO A 23 9.53 12.58 -8.60
C PRO A 23 8.00 12.63 -8.65
N CYS A 24 7.43 13.75 -8.23
CA CYS A 24 5.99 13.87 -8.01
C CYS A 24 5.37 14.96 -8.88
N LEU A 25 4.09 14.77 -9.21
CA LEU A 25 3.27 15.85 -9.78
C LEU A 25 2.79 16.78 -8.66
N PRO A 26 2.45 18.05 -8.97
CA PRO A 26 2.00 19.02 -7.97
C PRO A 26 0.86 18.51 -7.07
N LEU A 27 -0.13 17.81 -7.63
CA LEU A 27 -1.26 17.25 -6.86
C LEU A 27 -0.84 16.17 -5.86
N GLU A 28 0.15 15.34 -6.19
CA GLU A 28 0.65 14.31 -5.25
C GLU A 28 1.33 14.97 -4.05
N LYS A 29 2.16 15.99 -4.30
CA LYS A 29 2.78 16.80 -3.24
C LYS A 29 1.73 17.49 -2.37
N GLU A 30 0.73 18.12 -3.00
CA GLU A 30 -0.36 18.80 -2.30
C GLU A 30 -1.12 17.83 -1.39
N PHE A 31 -1.42 16.62 -1.87
CA PHE A 31 -2.05 15.58 -1.07
C PHE A 31 -1.21 15.20 0.15
N TYR A 32 0.07 14.85 -0.03
CA TYR A 32 0.95 14.48 1.09
C TYR A 32 1.12 15.62 2.10
N THR A 33 1.22 16.85 1.62
CA THR A 33 1.36 18.05 2.47
C THR A 33 0.07 18.28 3.27
N ALA A 34 -1.09 18.20 2.63
CA ALA A 34 -2.39 18.36 3.31
C ALA A 34 -2.60 17.29 4.37
N LEU A 35 -2.30 16.02 4.07
CA LEU A 35 -2.38 14.93 5.02
C LEU A 35 -1.46 15.16 6.23
N ALA A 36 -0.22 15.62 6.01
CA ALA A 36 0.71 15.89 7.10
C ALA A 36 0.23 17.03 8.01
N VAL A 37 -0.38 18.07 7.45
CA VAL A 37 -1.00 19.17 8.22
C VAL A 37 -2.16 18.64 9.07
N ASP A 38 -3.05 17.83 8.48
CA ASP A 38 -4.20 17.24 9.16
C ASP A 38 -3.79 16.36 10.35
N VAL A 39 -2.71 15.57 10.18
CA VAL A 39 -2.15 14.72 11.24
C VAL A 39 -1.53 15.57 12.36
N ALA A 40 -0.72 16.57 12.02
CA ALA A 40 -0.08 17.45 13.02
C ALA A 40 -1.11 18.23 13.86
N ALA A 41 -2.19 18.70 13.23
CA ALA A 41 -3.30 19.35 13.93
C ALA A 41 -4.02 18.39 14.90
N THR A 42 -4.07 17.10 14.58
CA THR A 42 -4.70 16.09 15.44
C THR A 42 -3.82 15.80 16.66
N THR A 43 -2.50 15.60 16.49
CA THR A 43 -1.59 15.32 17.61
C THR A 43 -1.53 16.46 18.63
N THR A 44 -1.43 17.71 18.17
CA THR A 44 -1.39 18.90 19.05
C THR A 44 -2.65 19.11 19.87
N ALA A 45 -3.80 18.61 19.40
CA ALA A 45 -5.06 18.68 20.10
C ALA A 45 -5.18 17.66 21.26
N VAL A 46 -4.45 16.54 21.21
CA VAL A 46 -4.44 15.50 22.24
C VAL A 46 -3.62 15.95 23.46
N ASP A 47 -2.43 16.51 23.24
CA ASP A 47 -1.53 16.98 24.31
C ASP A 47 -2.07 18.19 25.11
N SER A 48 -3.09 18.87 24.59
CA SER A 48 -3.68 20.06 25.21
C SER A 48 -4.98 19.80 25.98
N SER A 49 -5.38 18.53 26.17
CA SER A 49 -6.66 18.14 26.78
C SER A 49 -6.55 17.55 28.20
N GLU A 50 -6.03 18.34 29.15
CA GLU A 50 -6.23 18.12 30.61
C GLU A 50 -7.52 18.80 31.12
N GLY A 51 -8.62 18.75 30.38
CA GLY A 51 -9.86 19.41 30.79
C GLY A 51 -11.04 19.00 29.94
N GLY A 52 -12.00 18.32 30.57
CA GLY A 52 -13.15 17.72 29.91
C GLY A 52 -14.03 18.74 29.21
N ASP A 53 -14.11 18.63 27.88
CA ASP A 53 -15.36 18.84 27.15
C ASP A 53 -15.33 18.02 25.85
N ASN A 54 -16.30 17.12 25.70
CA ASN A 54 -16.25 15.98 24.78
C ASN A 54 -16.98 16.30 23.47
N LEU A 55 -16.49 17.28 22.70
CA LEU A 55 -16.96 17.56 21.34
C LEU A 55 -15.85 17.21 20.32
N PRO A 56 -16.12 16.46 19.25
CA PRO A 56 -15.08 15.98 18.35
C PRO A 56 -14.44 17.17 17.63
N ARG A 57 -13.21 17.51 18.04
CA ARG A 57 -12.39 18.55 17.42
C ARG A 57 -12.07 18.07 15.99
N THR A 58 -12.36 18.92 15.01
CA THR A 58 -12.34 18.57 13.59
C THR A 58 -10.95 18.10 13.15
N SER A 59 -10.74 16.79 13.14
CA SER A 59 -9.66 16.16 12.37
C SER A 59 -9.77 16.63 10.93
N GLY A 60 -8.67 17.04 10.31
CA GLY A 60 -8.69 17.47 8.92
C GLY A 60 -9.24 16.38 7.99
N PRO A 61 -9.69 16.75 6.77
CA PRO A 61 -10.44 15.87 5.88
C PRO A 61 -9.72 14.57 5.53
N PHE A 62 -8.38 14.53 5.62
CA PHE A 62 -7.58 13.37 5.27
C PHE A 62 -7.03 12.61 6.50
N THR A 63 -7.27 13.04 7.74
CA THR A 63 -6.68 12.41 8.95
C THR A 63 -6.91 10.90 9.00
N TYR A 64 -8.10 10.43 8.62
CA TYR A 64 -8.45 9.00 8.61
C TYR A 64 -7.59 8.17 7.66
N LEU A 65 -6.99 8.78 6.63
CA LEU A 65 -6.10 8.11 5.68
C LEU A 65 -4.66 7.98 6.18
N SER A 66 -4.28 8.66 7.27
CA SER A 66 -2.89 8.67 7.73
C SER A 66 -2.28 7.29 7.99
N PRO A 67 -2.98 6.30 8.56
CA PRO A 67 -2.40 4.95 8.74
C PRO A 67 -2.25 4.19 7.42
N TRP A 68 -2.95 4.63 6.38
CA TRP A 68 -3.11 3.92 5.12
C TRP A 68 -2.26 4.48 4.00
N VAL A 69 -1.46 5.51 4.25
CA VAL A 69 -0.59 6.17 3.27
C VAL A 69 0.87 6.01 3.73
N PRO A 70 1.86 5.85 2.83
CA PRO A 70 3.26 5.86 3.21
C PRO A 70 3.60 7.11 4.04
N LYS A 71 4.37 6.95 5.12
CA LYS A 71 4.77 8.10 5.93
C LYS A 71 5.53 9.09 5.07
N PHE A 72 5.11 10.34 5.14
CA PHE A 72 5.69 11.45 4.40
C PHE A 72 6.71 12.19 5.26
N TYR A 73 7.91 12.39 4.73
CA TYR A 73 9.02 13.06 5.43
C TYR A 73 9.28 14.48 4.92
N GLY A 74 8.61 14.88 3.84
CA GLY A 74 8.75 16.20 3.24
C GLY A 74 9.15 16.14 1.77
N VAL A 75 9.60 17.30 1.29
CA VAL A 75 9.89 17.53 -0.12
C VAL A 75 11.37 17.82 -0.29
N LEU A 76 12.02 17.16 -1.25
CA LEU A 76 13.37 17.53 -1.70
C LEU A 76 13.27 18.51 -2.86
N ARG A 77 13.99 19.61 -2.70
CA ARG A 77 14.27 20.58 -3.76
C ARG A 77 15.75 20.45 -4.12
N LEU A 78 16.04 20.21 -5.40
CA LEU A 78 17.41 20.36 -5.87
C LEU A 78 17.70 21.86 -6.02
N GLU A 79 18.45 22.43 -5.09
CA GLU A 79 18.92 23.81 -5.16
C GLU A 79 20.39 23.86 -5.57
N GLY A 80 20.73 24.74 -6.53
CA GLY A 80 22.11 24.99 -6.98
C GLY A 80 22.30 24.87 -8.50
N HIS A 81 22.68 25.98 -9.14
CA HIS A 81 23.18 26.00 -10.51
C HIS A 81 24.62 26.53 -10.53
N VAL A 82 25.53 25.83 -11.21
CA VAL A 82 26.79 26.42 -11.66
C VAL A 82 26.70 26.63 -13.17
N VAL A 83 26.09 27.74 -13.60
CA VAL A 83 26.37 28.35 -14.92
C VAL A 83 25.94 29.82 -14.96
N PRO A 84 26.79 30.73 -15.47
CA PRO A 84 26.43 32.12 -15.73
C PRO A 84 25.56 32.18 -16.98
N ASN A 85 24.39 32.83 -16.91
CA ASN A 85 23.44 33.08 -18.00
C ASN A 85 22.60 31.90 -18.54
N ALA A 86 21.82 31.22 -17.70
CA ALA A 86 20.62 30.53 -18.17
C ALA A 86 19.48 30.64 -17.15
N THR A 87 18.28 31.02 -17.60
CA THR A 87 17.02 30.72 -16.91
C THR A 87 16.85 29.21 -16.92
N ALA A 88 17.39 28.54 -15.90
CA ALA A 88 17.24 27.12 -15.74
C ALA A 88 15.77 26.78 -15.45
N PRO A 89 15.19 25.75 -16.09
CA PRO A 89 13.87 25.28 -15.72
C PRO A 89 13.92 24.81 -14.26
N THR A 90 12.97 25.28 -13.45
CA THR A 90 12.76 24.77 -12.09
C THR A 90 12.56 23.26 -12.18
N ARG A 91 13.50 22.49 -11.60
CA ARG A 91 13.35 21.03 -11.55
C ARG A 91 12.10 20.70 -10.71
N PRO A 92 11.26 19.73 -11.12
CA PRO A 92 10.16 19.28 -10.28
C PRO A 92 10.68 18.80 -8.92
N GLU A 93 9.89 19.06 -7.89
CA GLU A 93 10.17 18.66 -6.52
C GLU A 93 9.91 17.16 -6.33
N ASP A 94 10.70 16.52 -5.46
CA ASP A 94 10.53 15.10 -5.14
C ASP A 94 9.88 14.93 -3.76
N VAL A 95 8.94 13.99 -3.60
CA VAL A 95 8.41 13.61 -2.28
C VAL A 95 9.28 12.52 -1.67
N ILE A 96 9.56 12.64 -0.37
CA ILE A 96 10.24 11.62 0.42
C ILE A 96 9.19 10.84 1.22
N VAL A 97 9.13 9.54 1.01
CA VAL A 97 8.20 8.65 1.72
C VAL A 97 8.88 7.36 2.17
N ASP A 98 8.24 6.62 3.08
CA ASP A 98 8.71 5.29 3.48
C ASP A 98 8.89 4.34 2.27
N ASN A 99 9.98 3.57 2.28
CA ASN A 99 10.07 2.37 1.47
C ASN A 99 9.32 1.23 2.16
N LEU A 100 8.06 1.02 1.76
CA LEU A 100 7.19 -0.01 2.33
C LEU A 100 7.76 -1.44 2.25
N SER A 101 8.69 -1.72 1.33
CA SER A 101 9.30 -3.04 1.18
C SER A 101 10.55 -3.25 2.04
N HIS A 102 11.18 -2.18 2.54
CA HIS A 102 12.43 -2.25 3.30
C HIS A 102 12.34 -3.05 4.62
N PRO A 103 11.22 -2.99 5.38
CA PRO A 103 11.08 -3.77 6.62
C PRO A 103 11.05 -5.29 6.40
N PHE A 104 10.66 -5.75 5.21
CA PHE A 104 10.53 -7.17 4.88
C PHE A 104 11.87 -7.80 4.51
N TYR A 105 12.03 -9.08 4.83
CA TYR A 105 13.15 -9.88 4.37
C TYR A 105 12.93 -10.41 2.95
N ARG A 106 11.73 -10.95 2.67
CA ARG A 106 11.30 -11.43 1.34
C ARG A 106 9.92 -10.87 0.98
N PRO A 107 9.83 -9.59 0.59
CA PRO A 107 8.56 -8.95 0.30
C PRO A 107 7.91 -9.54 -0.97
N ASN A 108 6.80 -10.25 -0.78
CA ASN A 108 5.82 -10.45 -1.84
C ASN A 108 5.08 -9.12 -2.03
N VAL A 109 4.92 -8.66 -3.28
CA VAL A 109 4.35 -7.32 -3.55
C VAL A 109 3.30 -7.41 -4.64
N LEU A 110 2.10 -6.90 -4.36
CA LEU A 110 1.00 -6.74 -5.30
C LEU A 110 0.49 -5.31 -5.31
N ASP A 111 0.45 -4.71 -6.49
CA ASP A 111 -0.23 -3.45 -6.75
C ASP A 111 -1.59 -3.73 -7.44
N ILE A 112 -2.67 -3.27 -6.80
CA ILE A 112 -4.02 -3.29 -7.35
C ILE A 112 -4.43 -1.85 -7.65
N LYS A 113 -4.56 -1.51 -8.92
CA LYS A 113 -5.14 -0.24 -9.35
C LYS A 113 -6.63 -0.19 -9.03
N LEU A 114 -7.08 0.95 -8.52
CA LEU A 114 -8.43 1.19 -8.05
C LEU A 114 -9.19 2.14 -8.98
N GLY A 115 -10.52 1.99 -8.99
CA GLY A 115 -11.44 2.88 -9.68
C GLY A 115 -11.98 2.34 -11.00
N THR A 116 -13.24 2.71 -11.29
CA THR A 116 -13.93 2.41 -12.55
C THR A 116 -13.73 3.51 -13.60
N ILE A 117 -13.38 4.72 -13.16
CA ILE A 117 -13.09 5.88 -14.01
C ILE A 117 -11.59 6.16 -13.99
N LEU A 118 -10.96 6.11 -15.16
CA LEU A 118 -9.50 6.21 -15.32
C LEU A 118 -9.03 7.55 -15.93
N TYR A 119 -9.88 8.57 -15.92
CA TYR A 119 -9.58 9.89 -16.50
C TYR A 119 -10.12 11.02 -15.63
N GLU A 120 -9.43 12.15 -15.66
CA GLU A 120 -9.83 13.37 -14.93
C GLU A 120 -11.08 14.00 -15.56
N PRO A 121 -11.94 14.69 -14.78
CA PRO A 121 -13.14 15.32 -15.30
C PRO A 121 -12.91 16.26 -16.49
N ASN A 122 -11.76 16.94 -16.52
CA ASN A 122 -11.33 17.88 -17.56
C ASN A 122 -10.38 17.26 -18.61
N ALA A 123 -10.25 15.93 -18.65
CA ALA A 123 -9.38 15.26 -19.61
C ALA A 123 -9.81 15.57 -21.06
N PRO A 124 -8.87 15.85 -21.98
CA PRO A 124 -9.18 16.07 -23.40
C PRO A 124 -9.95 14.88 -24.01
N PRO A 125 -10.83 15.10 -25.00
CA PRO A 125 -11.68 14.04 -25.57
C PRO A 125 -10.93 12.78 -25.97
N ALA A 126 -9.78 12.92 -26.64
CA ALA A 126 -8.93 11.79 -27.04
C ALA A 126 -8.35 11.01 -25.83
N LYS A 127 -7.94 11.71 -24.75
CA LYS A 127 -7.47 11.07 -23.51
C LYS A 127 -8.62 10.31 -22.85
N ARG A 128 -9.80 10.92 -22.77
CA ARG A 128 -11.01 10.33 -22.20
C ARG A 128 -11.41 9.05 -22.93
N GLU A 129 -11.50 9.09 -24.26
CA GLU A 129 -11.85 7.92 -25.08
C GLU A 129 -10.86 6.76 -24.87
N ARG A 130 -9.56 7.06 -24.89
CA ARG A 130 -8.50 6.07 -24.63
C ARG A 130 -8.63 5.42 -23.24
N MET A 131 -8.92 6.21 -22.21
CA MET A 131 -9.07 5.71 -20.83
C MET A 131 -10.37 4.92 -20.64
N LEU A 132 -11.46 5.32 -21.29
CA LEU A 132 -12.71 4.54 -21.33
C LEU A 132 -12.50 3.18 -22.00
N LYS A 133 -11.80 3.15 -23.13
CA LYS A 133 -11.43 1.91 -23.81
C LYS A 133 -10.58 1.03 -22.90
N THR A 134 -9.56 1.60 -22.25
CA THR A 134 -8.69 0.87 -21.30
C THR A 134 -9.49 0.30 -20.13
N ALA A 135 -10.43 1.07 -19.57
CA ALA A 135 -11.27 0.59 -18.48
C ALA A 135 -12.10 -0.63 -18.92
N ARG A 136 -12.74 -0.57 -20.09
CA ARG A 136 -13.60 -1.64 -20.63
C ARG A 136 -12.84 -2.88 -21.07
N GLU A 137 -11.63 -2.72 -21.59
CA GLU A 137 -10.79 -3.83 -22.04
C GLU A 137 -10.09 -4.56 -20.89
N THR A 138 -10.15 -3.99 -19.68
CA THR A 138 -9.58 -4.58 -18.46
C THR A 138 -10.67 -4.83 -17.42
N THR A 139 -10.29 -5.40 -16.28
CA THR A 139 -11.22 -5.65 -15.18
C THR A 139 -11.71 -4.37 -14.49
N SER A 140 -11.02 -3.23 -14.68
CA SER A 140 -11.29 -1.98 -13.98
C SER A 140 -12.73 -1.49 -14.12
N PHE A 141 -13.33 -1.57 -15.32
CA PHE A 141 -14.68 -1.06 -15.56
C PHE A 141 -15.77 -1.82 -14.79
N GLU A 142 -15.68 -3.15 -14.77
CA GLU A 142 -16.70 -4.01 -14.14
C GLU A 142 -16.49 -4.12 -12.63
N THR A 143 -15.23 -4.15 -12.18
CA THR A 143 -14.92 -4.56 -10.81
C THR A 143 -14.27 -3.46 -9.96
N GLY A 144 -13.86 -2.35 -10.57
CA GLY A 144 -13.11 -1.30 -9.91
C GLY A 144 -11.66 -1.68 -9.57
N VAL A 145 -11.18 -2.87 -9.98
CA VAL A 145 -9.80 -3.31 -9.75
C VAL A 145 -9.10 -3.70 -11.03
N ARG A 146 -7.78 -3.49 -11.08
CA ARG A 146 -6.87 -4.14 -12.03
C ARG A 146 -5.56 -4.49 -11.34
N LEU A 147 -5.18 -5.76 -11.38
CA LEU A 147 -3.86 -6.19 -10.92
C LEU A 147 -2.80 -5.59 -11.86
N THR A 148 -1.85 -4.81 -11.37
CA THR A 148 -0.89 -4.12 -12.27
C THR A 148 0.43 -4.85 -12.42
N GLY A 149 0.58 -5.99 -11.74
CA GLY A 149 1.79 -6.79 -11.68
C GLY A 149 2.07 -7.14 -10.22
N PHE A 150 2.74 -8.25 -10.00
CA PHE A 150 3.15 -8.66 -8.67
C PHE A 150 4.34 -9.60 -8.70
N GLN A 151 5.00 -9.77 -7.56
CA GLN A 151 6.07 -10.73 -7.39
C GLN A 151 5.80 -11.59 -6.15
N VAL A 152 6.19 -12.86 -6.22
CA VAL A 152 6.12 -13.79 -5.11
C VAL A 152 7.45 -14.48 -4.92
N TYR A 153 7.92 -14.56 -3.68
CA TYR A 153 9.13 -15.25 -3.29
C TYR A 153 8.97 -16.76 -3.46
N ASN A 154 9.95 -17.37 -4.10
CA ASN A 154 10.08 -18.80 -4.26
C ASN A 154 11.19 -19.29 -3.33
N GLY A 155 10.81 -19.98 -2.24
CA GLY A 155 11.78 -20.46 -1.25
C GLY A 155 12.62 -21.65 -1.72
N ASN A 156 12.26 -22.33 -2.81
CA ASN A 156 13.08 -23.41 -3.35
C ASN A 156 14.26 -22.85 -4.15
N SER A 157 14.03 -21.79 -4.94
CA SER A 157 15.07 -21.14 -5.76
C SER A 157 15.76 -19.97 -5.07
N GLY A 158 15.18 -19.45 -3.98
CA GLY A 158 15.66 -18.23 -3.32
C GLY A 158 15.45 -16.96 -4.14
N SER A 159 14.56 -16.98 -5.13
CA SER A 159 14.31 -15.89 -6.09
C SER A 159 12.84 -15.48 -6.14
N PHE A 160 12.51 -14.44 -6.91
CA PHE A 160 11.13 -13.97 -7.08
C PHE A 160 10.55 -14.40 -8.42
N THR A 161 9.35 -14.98 -8.38
CA THR A 161 8.51 -15.22 -9.56
C THR A 161 7.71 -13.96 -9.84
N VAL A 162 8.02 -13.29 -10.96
CA VAL A 162 7.37 -12.04 -11.36
C VAL A 162 6.20 -12.32 -12.30
N THR A 163 5.03 -11.78 -11.96
CA THR A 163 3.86 -11.71 -12.84
C THR A 163 3.78 -10.31 -13.45
N PRO A 164 3.96 -10.15 -14.77
CA PRO A 164 4.12 -8.85 -15.40
C PRO A 164 2.80 -8.07 -15.50
N LYS A 165 2.90 -6.75 -15.74
CA LYS A 165 1.73 -5.87 -15.93
C LYS A 165 0.80 -6.30 -17.06
N SER A 166 1.32 -7.02 -18.06
CA SER A 166 0.52 -7.55 -19.17
C SER A 166 -0.51 -8.56 -18.69
N PHE A 167 -0.22 -9.36 -17.67
CA PHE A 167 -1.16 -10.33 -17.10
C PHE A 167 -2.48 -9.67 -16.68
N GLY A 168 -2.39 -8.61 -15.88
CA GLY A 168 -3.59 -7.90 -15.43
C GLY A 168 -4.31 -7.08 -16.51
N LYS A 169 -3.66 -6.84 -17.65
CA LYS A 169 -4.32 -6.25 -18.83
C LYS A 169 -5.10 -7.29 -19.64
N THR A 170 -4.78 -8.58 -19.50
CA THR A 170 -5.35 -9.64 -20.33
C THR A 170 -6.41 -10.47 -19.61
N ILE A 171 -6.30 -10.65 -18.29
CA ILE A 171 -7.27 -11.44 -17.51
C ILE A 171 -8.66 -10.79 -17.51
N LYS A 172 -9.69 -11.64 -17.40
CA LYS A 172 -11.09 -11.24 -17.24
C LYS A 172 -11.49 -11.16 -15.78
N ALA A 173 -12.63 -10.51 -15.51
CA ALA A 173 -13.14 -10.35 -14.14
C ALA A 173 -13.34 -11.71 -13.44
N SER A 174 -13.82 -12.72 -14.17
CA SER A 174 -13.97 -14.10 -13.68
C SER A 174 -12.65 -14.80 -13.34
N GLU A 175 -11.52 -14.32 -13.85
CA GLU A 175 -10.18 -14.89 -13.62
C GLU A 175 -9.42 -14.17 -12.50
N LEU A 176 -9.97 -13.09 -11.92
CA LEU A 176 -9.38 -12.41 -10.77
C LEU A 176 -9.08 -13.36 -9.58
N PRO A 177 -9.94 -14.35 -9.25
CA PRO A 177 -9.60 -15.33 -8.21
C PRO A 177 -8.31 -16.11 -8.52
N VAL A 178 -8.05 -16.44 -9.79
CA VAL A 178 -6.79 -17.09 -10.21
C VAL A 178 -5.61 -16.15 -10.03
N GLY A 179 -5.77 -14.86 -10.35
CA GLY A 179 -4.76 -13.84 -10.09
C GLY A 179 -4.40 -13.72 -8.60
N ILE A 180 -5.40 -13.72 -7.72
CA ILE A 180 -5.21 -13.69 -6.27
C ILE A 180 -4.57 -14.99 -5.75
N ALA A 181 -4.99 -16.15 -6.22
CA ALA A 181 -4.34 -17.42 -5.86
C ALA A 181 -2.88 -17.50 -6.32
N ARG A 182 -2.53 -16.82 -7.42
CA ARG A 182 -1.15 -16.71 -7.90
C ARG A 182 -0.30 -15.75 -7.04
N PHE A 183 -0.91 -14.74 -6.42
CA PHE A 183 -0.21 -13.84 -5.49
C PHE A 183 -0.13 -14.39 -4.06
N PHE A 184 -1.14 -15.16 -3.64
CA PHE A 184 -1.19 -15.90 -2.38
C PHE A 184 -1.17 -17.43 -2.65
N PRO A 185 -0.04 -17.98 -3.12
CA PRO A 185 0.09 -19.41 -3.38
C PRO A 185 0.35 -20.19 -2.09
N VAL A 186 -0.15 -21.43 -2.06
CA VAL A 186 0.25 -22.41 -1.05
C VAL A 186 1.50 -23.11 -1.55
N ARG A 187 2.53 -23.18 -0.70
CA ARG A 187 3.77 -23.90 -1.01
C ARG A 187 3.48 -25.40 -1.17
N THR A 188 3.99 -25.98 -2.24
CA THR A 188 3.97 -27.44 -2.46
C THR A 188 5.39 -27.98 -2.63
N LYS A 189 5.55 -29.30 -2.70
CA LYS A 189 6.88 -29.89 -2.96
C LYS A 189 7.42 -29.49 -4.34
N GLU A 190 6.52 -29.34 -5.31
CA GLU A 190 6.83 -29.03 -6.71
C GLU A 190 6.92 -27.52 -6.97
N ARG A 191 6.19 -26.71 -6.19
CA ARG A 191 6.14 -25.24 -6.32
C ARG A 191 6.64 -24.58 -5.05
N GLY A 192 7.79 -23.93 -5.16
CA GLY A 192 8.44 -23.23 -4.05
C GLY A 192 7.85 -21.86 -3.72
N GLU A 193 6.91 -21.34 -4.51
CA GLU A 193 6.20 -20.10 -4.19
C GLU A 193 5.28 -20.26 -2.98
N GLY A 194 5.26 -19.25 -2.12
CA GLY A 194 4.29 -19.15 -1.04
C GLY A 194 4.75 -19.74 0.30
N VAL A 195 3.79 -20.02 1.17
CA VAL A 195 4.00 -20.62 2.50
C VAL A 195 2.97 -21.72 2.72
N ARG A 196 3.08 -22.46 3.83
CA ARG A 196 2.06 -23.43 4.23
C ARG A 196 0.69 -22.79 4.42
N ALA A 197 -0.37 -23.57 4.19
CA ALA A 197 -1.74 -23.06 4.09
C ALA A 197 -2.19 -22.36 5.37
N GLU A 198 -1.79 -22.85 6.54
CA GLU A 198 -2.17 -22.32 7.84
C GLU A 198 -1.64 -20.90 8.06
N LEU A 199 -0.37 -20.65 7.71
CA LEU A 199 0.22 -19.32 7.77
C LEU A 199 -0.37 -18.39 6.70
N LEU A 200 -0.66 -18.92 5.52
CA LEU A 200 -1.26 -18.13 4.44
C LEU A 200 -2.67 -17.65 4.81
N VAL A 201 -3.46 -18.45 5.52
CA VAL A 201 -4.77 -18.04 6.04
C VAL A 201 -4.62 -16.85 7.00
N ARG A 202 -3.66 -16.89 7.93
CA ARG A 202 -3.38 -15.77 8.86
C ARG A 202 -2.99 -14.49 8.10
N VAL A 203 -2.12 -14.60 7.10
CA VAL A 203 -1.77 -13.48 6.20
C VAL A 203 -3.01 -12.89 5.53
N LEU A 204 -3.87 -13.75 4.96
CA LEU A 204 -5.09 -13.30 4.28
C LEU A 204 -6.09 -12.66 5.24
N GLU A 205 -6.21 -13.17 6.46
CA GLU A 205 -7.07 -12.59 7.51
C GLU A 205 -6.57 -11.20 7.95
N GLU A 206 -5.26 -11.00 8.07
CA GLU A 206 -4.66 -9.69 8.35
C GLU A 206 -4.86 -8.71 7.18
N VAL A 207 -4.63 -9.14 5.93
CA VAL A 207 -4.93 -8.34 4.71
C VAL A 207 -6.40 -7.93 4.68
N LEU A 208 -7.31 -8.87 5.00
CA LEU A 208 -8.75 -8.64 5.01
C LEU A 208 -9.16 -7.61 6.07
N ALA A 209 -8.60 -7.69 7.28
CA ALA A 209 -8.83 -6.70 8.34
C ALA A 209 -8.37 -5.31 7.88
N ASN A 210 -7.14 -5.19 7.38
CA ASN A 210 -6.59 -3.94 6.86
C ASN A 210 -7.45 -3.33 5.73
N LEU A 211 -7.90 -4.16 4.76
CA LEU A 211 -8.75 -3.67 3.67
C LEU A 211 -10.11 -3.15 4.16
N ARG A 212 -10.70 -3.78 5.18
CA ARG A 212 -11.98 -3.34 5.76
C ARG A 212 -11.84 -2.01 6.50
N GLU A 213 -10.77 -1.82 7.26
CA GLU A 213 -10.51 -0.56 7.93
C GLU A 213 -10.19 0.56 6.92
N LEU A 214 -9.44 0.24 5.86
CA LEU A 214 -9.20 1.18 4.76
C LEU A 214 -10.51 1.63 4.09
N VAL A 215 -11.45 0.71 3.88
CA VAL A 215 -12.79 1.08 3.38
C VAL A 215 -13.47 2.07 4.33
N GLN A 216 -13.48 1.80 5.64
CA GLN A 216 -14.09 2.70 6.62
C GLN A 216 -13.44 4.09 6.64
N ALA A 217 -12.11 4.15 6.48
CA ALA A 217 -11.38 5.42 6.38
C ALA A 217 -11.80 6.20 5.12
N LEU A 218 -11.88 5.53 3.96
CA LEU A 218 -12.27 6.15 2.70
C LEU A 218 -13.74 6.57 2.63
N GLU A 219 -14.63 5.86 3.33
CA GLU A 219 -16.04 6.27 3.46
C GLU A 219 -16.20 7.60 4.22
N ARG A 220 -15.24 7.93 5.08
CA ARG A 220 -15.20 9.17 5.88
C ARG A 220 -14.38 10.29 5.24
N THR A 221 -13.74 10.03 4.11
CA THR A 221 -12.85 10.98 3.45
C THR A 221 -13.38 11.33 2.06
N GLU A 222 -13.81 12.58 1.91
CA GLU A 222 -14.29 13.12 0.64
C GLU A 222 -13.10 13.47 -0.28
N ILE A 223 -12.66 12.47 -1.02
CA ILE A 223 -11.52 12.53 -1.93
C ILE A 223 -11.91 11.94 -3.29
N ARG A 224 -11.21 12.32 -4.36
CA ARG A 224 -11.27 11.63 -5.66
C ARG A 224 -9.88 11.18 -6.04
N MET A 225 -9.75 9.91 -6.38
CA MET A 225 -8.46 9.30 -6.72
C MET A 225 -8.53 8.65 -8.09
N ILE A 226 -7.68 9.10 -9.01
CA ILE A 226 -7.62 8.54 -10.37
C ILE A 226 -6.27 7.87 -10.59
N GLY A 227 -6.31 6.57 -10.85
CA GLY A 227 -5.10 5.79 -11.11
C GLY A 227 -4.28 5.47 -9.86
N ALA A 228 -4.80 5.77 -8.67
CA ALA A 228 -4.28 5.31 -7.40
C ALA A 228 -4.36 3.78 -7.27
N SER A 229 -3.61 3.25 -6.33
CA SER A 229 -3.51 1.82 -6.08
C SER A 229 -3.58 1.51 -4.60
N VAL A 230 -4.08 0.32 -4.25
CA VAL A 230 -3.75 -0.32 -2.98
C VAL A 230 -2.59 -1.28 -3.20
N LEU A 231 -1.50 -1.06 -2.45
CA LEU A 231 -0.31 -1.89 -2.43
C LEU A 231 -0.42 -2.86 -1.25
N ILE A 232 -0.29 -4.15 -1.53
CA ILE A 232 -0.30 -5.23 -0.54
C ILE A 232 1.08 -5.88 -0.54
N LEU A 233 1.70 -5.92 0.63
CA LEU A 233 2.95 -6.64 0.87
C LEU A 233 2.74 -7.70 1.95
N TRP A 234 3.44 -8.82 1.82
CA TRP A 234 3.52 -9.83 2.88
C TRP A 234 4.87 -10.54 2.88
N GLU A 235 5.30 -11.01 4.05
CA GLU A 235 6.59 -11.69 4.23
C GLU A 235 6.58 -13.10 3.62
N GLY A 236 7.47 -13.35 2.66
CA GLY A 236 7.54 -14.62 1.93
C GLY A 236 8.46 -15.66 2.53
N ASP A 237 9.35 -15.27 3.45
CA ASP A 237 10.13 -16.23 4.23
C ASP A 237 9.27 -16.79 5.37
N GLU A 238 9.11 -18.11 5.40
CA GLU A 238 8.17 -18.77 6.30
C GLU A 238 8.53 -18.59 7.78
N GLN A 239 9.83 -18.63 8.11
CA GLN A 239 10.30 -18.46 9.49
C GLN A 239 10.15 -17.02 9.97
N VAL A 240 10.49 -16.05 9.11
CA VAL A 240 10.31 -14.63 9.42
C VAL A 240 8.84 -14.27 9.55
N LEU A 241 7.99 -14.83 8.67
CA LEU A 241 6.55 -14.61 8.68
C LEU A 241 5.92 -15.16 9.97
N GLU A 242 6.24 -16.40 10.34
CA GLU A 242 5.71 -17.02 11.56
C GLU A 242 6.06 -16.19 12.80
N ALA A 243 7.33 -15.82 12.95
CA ALA A 243 7.77 -14.95 14.03
C ALA A 243 7.09 -13.57 14.00
N ALA A 244 6.78 -13.02 12.82
CA ALA A 244 6.08 -11.75 12.70
C ALA A 244 4.61 -11.85 13.14
N LEU A 245 3.91 -12.90 12.73
CA LEU A 245 2.53 -13.13 13.12
C LEU A 245 2.39 -13.39 14.64
N GLU A 246 3.34 -14.12 15.24
CA GLU A 246 3.37 -14.36 16.69
C GLU A 246 3.58 -13.07 17.50
N ARG A 247 4.41 -12.13 17.02
CA ARG A 247 4.58 -10.82 17.66
C ARG A 247 3.28 -10.02 17.65
N THR A 248 2.62 -9.97 16.49
CA THR A 248 1.34 -9.25 16.34
C THR A 248 0.27 -9.83 17.28
N GLU A 249 0.20 -11.15 17.43
CA GLU A 249 -0.73 -11.78 18.37
C GLU A 249 -0.35 -11.53 19.84
N GLY A 250 0.94 -11.55 20.19
CA GLY A 250 1.41 -11.23 21.54
C GLY A 250 1.09 -9.80 21.97
N ASP A 251 1.23 -8.83 21.06
CA ASP A 251 0.88 -7.43 21.31
C ASP A 251 -0.64 -7.23 21.52
N LEU A 252 -1.48 -8.08 20.91
CA LEU A 252 -2.94 -8.04 21.09
C LEU A 252 -3.41 -8.67 22.41
N VAL A 253 -2.61 -9.54 23.03
CA VAL A 253 -2.93 -10.23 24.30
C VAL A 253 -2.28 -9.54 25.51
N GLY A 254 -1.32 -8.64 25.27
CA GLY A 254 -0.43 -8.05 26.29
C GLY A 254 -0.95 -6.88 27.14
N ASP A 255 -2.26 -6.65 27.28
CA ASP A 255 -2.80 -5.59 28.17
C ASP A 255 -3.19 -6.10 29.58
N GLU A 256 -2.89 -7.36 29.94
CA GLU A 256 -3.27 -7.97 31.23
C GLU A 256 -2.12 -8.66 32.01
N SER A 257 -0.86 -8.25 31.89
CA SER A 257 0.09 -8.56 32.99
C SER A 257 1.25 -7.58 33.12
N ASP A 258 1.18 -6.79 34.17
CA ASP A 258 2.28 -6.10 34.80
C ASP A 258 3.34 -7.10 35.32
N GLY A 259 4.62 -6.85 35.04
CA GLY A 259 5.73 -7.37 35.84
C GLY A 259 6.62 -8.49 35.25
N SER A 260 7.88 -8.09 34.97
CA SER A 260 9.11 -8.92 34.95
C SER A 260 9.52 -9.60 33.64
N SER A 261 10.28 -8.87 32.82
CA SER A 261 11.13 -9.45 31.78
C SER A 261 12.46 -9.93 32.39
N THR A 262 12.55 -11.21 32.77
CA THR A 262 13.85 -11.88 32.90
C THR A 262 14.29 -12.39 31.54
N GLY A 263 15.43 -11.88 31.06
CA GLY A 263 16.05 -12.29 29.81
C GLY A 263 16.44 -13.77 29.81
N GLY A 264 15.98 -14.48 28.79
CA GLY A 264 16.49 -15.78 28.40
C GLY A 264 17.30 -15.64 27.13
N GLU A 265 18.64 -15.68 27.25
CA GLU A 265 19.52 -15.96 26.12
C GLU A 265 19.32 -17.42 25.70
N LEU A 266 18.93 -17.64 24.43
CA LEU A 266 19.10 -18.92 23.77
C LEU A 266 19.87 -18.69 22.47
N GLY A 267 21.08 -19.24 22.45
CA GLY A 267 21.97 -19.25 21.30
C GLY A 267 21.43 -20.12 20.17
N GLY A 268 21.50 -19.56 18.96
CA GLY A 268 21.32 -20.25 17.69
C GLY A 268 21.74 -19.29 16.59
N THR A 269 22.71 -19.70 15.77
CA THR A 269 23.23 -18.92 14.65
C THR A 269 22.12 -18.60 13.64
N SER A 270 21.47 -17.45 13.78
CA SER A 270 20.63 -16.85 12.76
C SER A 270 20.86 -15.35 12.80
N SER A 271 21.14 -14.76 11.64
CA SER A 271 21.07 -13.31 11.44
C SER A 271 19.78 -12.78 12.09
N PRO A 272 19.80 -11.64 12.81
CA PRO A 272 18.64 -11.17 13.55
C PRO A 272 17.46 -11.13 12.59
N LEU A 273 16.44 -11.96 12.86
CA LEU A 273 15.18 -11.93 12.13
C LEU A 273 14.73 -10.47 12.16
N ARG A 274 14.76 -9.78 11.00
CA ARG A 274 14.31 -8.39 10.93
C ARG A 274 12.91 -8.37 11.54
N GLY A 275 12.69 -7.56 12.57
CA GLY A 275 11.42 -7.42 13.28
C GLY A 275 10.33 -6.73 12.45
N GLY A 276 10.32 -6.94 11.14
CA GLY A 276 9.35 -6.34 10.22
C GLY A 276 7.94 -6.90 10.40
N PRO A 277 6.94 -6.26 9.76
CA PRO A 277 5.55 -6.70 9.80
C PRO A 277 5.35 -7.96 8.96
N SER A 278 4.30 -8.72 9.27
CA SER A 278 3.79 -9.82 8.45
C SER A 278 3.12 -9.32 7.17
N VAL A 279 2.32 -8.26 7.28
CA VAL A 279 1.54 -7.66 6.19
C VAL A 279 1.63 -6.13 6.22
N VAL A 280 1.61 -5.51 5.04
CA VAL A 280 1.39 -4.07 4.87
C VAL A 280 0.36 -3.84 3.78
N VAL A 281 -0.66 -3.03 4.05
CA VAL A 281 -1.64 -2.54 3.07
C VAL A 281 -1.64 -1.02 3.06
N ARG A 282 -1.33 -0.40 1.92
CA ARG A 282 -1.25 1.07 1.79
C ARG A 282 -1.81 1.57 0.46
N LEU A 283 -2.49 2.71 0.48
CA LEU A 283 -2.78 3.51 -0.71
C LEU A 283 -1.50 4.17 -1.22
N ILE A 284 -1.31 4.15 -2.53
CA ILE A 284 -0.19 4.80 -3.22
C ILE A 284 -0.67 5.49 -4.52
N ASP A 285 0.23 6.27 -5.12
CA ASP A 285 0.05 6.97 -6.40
C ASP A 285 -1.04 8.04 -6.39
N PHE A 286 -0.75 9.19 -5.76
CA PHE A 286 -1.70 10.30 -5.59
C PHE A 286 -1.57 11.41 -6.65
N ALA A 287 -0.92 11.11 -7.77
CA ALA A 287 -0.62 12.07 -8.85
C ALA A 287 -1.85 12.72 -9.48
N HIS A 288 -3.01 12.08 -9.40
CA HIS A 288 -4.30 12.60 -9.87
C HIS A 288 -5.36 12.52 -8.77
N THR A 289 -4.96 12.83 -7.55
CA THR A 289 -5.82 12.84 -6.36
C THR A 289 -6.17 14.27 -5.97
N ARG A 290 -7.42 14.50 -5.57
CA ARG A 290 -7.89 15.80 -5.07
C ARG A 290 -8.86 15.63 -3.91
N GLY A 291 -8.91 16.63 -3.03
CA GLY A 291 -10.05 16.80 -2.13
C GLY A 291 -11.34 17.03 -2.92
N ALA A 292 -12.45 16.53 -2.39
CA ALA A 292 -13.77 16.59 -3.04
C ALA A 292 -14.89 16.89 -2.03
N PRO A 293 -14.76 17.94 -1.20
CA PRO A 293 -15.73 18.22 -0.14
C PRO A 293 -17.14 18.43 -0.70
N GLY A 294 -18.13 17.79 -0.07
CA GLY A 294 -19.53 17.80 -0.47
C GLY A 294 -19.87 16.89 -1.65
N GLU A 295 -18.90 16.18 -2.25
CA GLU A 295 -19.17 15.22 -3.32
C GLU A 295 -19.44 13.79 -2.79
N GLY A 296 -19.31 13.54 -1.49
CA GLY A 296 -19.40 12.20 -0.90
C GLY A 296 -18.18 11.31 -1.21
N PRO A 297 -18.19 10.03 -0.81
CA PRO A 297 -17.06 9.12 -0.97
C PRO A 297 -16.81 8.71 -2.43
N ASP A 298 -15.58 8.29 -2.74
CA ASP A 298 -15.21 7.80 -4.07
C ASP A 298 -15.76 6.39 -4.32
N MET A 299 -16.98 6.30 -4.85
CA MET A 299 -17.67 5.03 -5.07
C MET A 299 -16.93 4.08 -6.03
N GLY A 300 -16.14 4.59 -6.97
CA GLY A 300 -15.37 3.76 -7.90
C GLY A 300 -14.20 3.07 -7.21
N VAL A 301 -13.52 3.79 -6.32
CA VAL A 301 -12.45 3.24 -5.48
C VAL A 301 -13.02 2.26 -4.46
N LEU A 302 -14.11 2.63 -3.79
CA LEU A 302 -14.76 1.76 -2.80
C LEU A 302 -15.24 0.45 -3.43
N GLN A 303 -15.83 0.48 -4.63
CA GLN A 303 -16.16 -0.73 -5.38
C GLN A 303 -14.93 -1.60 -5.62
N GLY A 304 -13.79 -0.99 -5.97
CA GLY A 304 -12.52 -1.70 -6.14
C GLY A 304 -12.06 -2.41 -4.87
N LEU A 305 -12.05 -1.72 -3.74
CA LEU A 305 -11.68 -2.31 -2.45
C LEU A 305 -12.65 -3.41 -2.00
N GLN A 306 -13.95 -3.23 -2.23
CA GLN A 306 -14.94 -4.27 -1.97
C GLN A 306 -14.74 -5.51 -2.86
N THR A 307 -14.29 -5.33 -4.10
CA THR A 307 -13.86 -6.46 -4.92
C THR A 307 -12.61 -7.14 -4.35
N ALA A 308 -11.59 -6.37 -3.95
CA ALA A 308 -10.38 -6.93 -3.33
C ALA A 308 -10.72 -7.76 -2.08
N ILE A 309 -11.59 -7.24 -1.20
CA ILE A 309 -12.11 -7.95 -0.02
C ILE A 309 -12.76 -9.27 -0.40
N ARG A 310 -13.67 -9.28 -1.39
CA ARG A 310 -14.34 -10.51 -1.86
C ARG A 310 -13.36 -11.53 -2.41
N LEU A 311 -12.32 -11.09 -3.13
CA LEU A 311 -11.32 -11.99 -3.68
C LEU A 311 -10.44 -12.60 -2.58
N VAL A 312 -10.06 -11.82 -1.57
CA VAL A 312 -9.30 -12.31 -0.40
C VAL A 312 -10.14 -13.30 0.40
N LEU A 313 -11.41 -12.99 0.67
CA LEU A 313 -12.37 -13.91 1.30
C LEU A 313 -12.49 -15.22 0.52
N GLY A 314 -12.74 -15.13 -0.78
CA GLY A 314 -12.82 -16.32 -1.63
C GLY A 314 -11.52 -17.13 -1.64
N ARG A 315 -10.36 -16.49 -1.41
CA ARG A 315 -9.10 -17.21 -1.25
C ARG A 315 -8.99 -17.91 0.10
N ILE A 316 -9.44 -17.29 1.19
CA ILE A 316 -9.53 -17.93 2.51
C ILE A 316 -10.44 -19.17 2.44
N ASP A 317 -11.60 -19.05 1.81
CA ASP A 317 -12.57 -20.15 1.68
C ASP A 317 -12.03 -21.34 0.86
N GLN A 318 -11.07 -21.11 -0.04
CA GLN A 318 -10.40 -22.18 -0.78
C GLN A 318 -9.34 -22.93 0.03
N LEU A 319 -8.89 -22.36 1.15
CA LEU A 319 -7.82 -22.88 1.99
C LEU A 319 -8.32 -23.57 3.26
N LYS A 320 -9.56 -23.31 3.65
CA LYS A 320 -10.28 -23.97 4.76
C LYS A 320 -10.97 -25.23 4.25
#